data_AF-A0A182EVG2-F1
#
_entry.id   AF-A0A182EVG2-F1
#
_cell.length_a   1.000
_cell.length_b   1.000
_cell.length_c   1.000
_cell.angle_alpha   90.00
_cell.angle_beta   90.00
_cell.angle_gamma   90.00
#
_symmetry.space_group_name_H-M   'P 1'
#
loop_
_entity.id
_entity.type
_entity.pdbx_description
1 polymer ?
#
loop_
_entity_poly.entity_id
_entity_poly.type
_entity_poly.pdbx_seq_one_letter_code
_entity_poly.pdbx_strand_id
1 'polypeptide(L)'
;MRRLFPDEYTFYPSSWFIPAQLDAFIKHCNKFAKSPDNSAPFENNNWYIVKPDDGAQGTGIYLIQKPEQIRKPETCQLIQEYINDPYLLNDNLKFDFRIYAVIKSINPLSIYVAREGMARFCTEKYATPTSSNFDNLYAHLTNYSLNKENNAYIHSSSLRDQIK
;
A
#
# COMPACT_ATOMS: atom_id res chain seq x y z
N MET A 1 -4.64 -16.42 10.26
CA MET A 1 -5.60 -16.86 9.21
C MET A 1 -4.90 -17.47 8.00
N ARG A 2 -4.03 -16.78 7.26
CA ARG A 2 -3.34 -17.35 6.09
C ARG A 2 -2.64 -18.71 6.32
N ARG A 3 -2.02 -18.93 7.48
CA ARG A 3 -1.42 -20.24 7.84
C ARG A 3 -2.45 -21.36 7.98
N LEU A 4 -3.66 -21.03 8.43
CA LEU A 4 -4.74 -22.01 8.64
C LEU A 4 -5.54 -22.24 7.35
N PHE A 5 -5.73 -21.18 6.56
CA PHE A 5 -6.52 -21.18 5.32
C PHE A 5 -5.72 -20.48 4.21
N PRO A 6 -4.73 -21.16 3.61
CA PRO A 6 -3.81 -20.54 2.66
C PRO A 6 -4.50 -20.09 1.38
N ASP A 7 -5.45 -20.88 0.87
CA ASP A 7 -6.13 -20.60 -0.40
C ASP A 7 -7.18 -19.48 -0.29
N GLU A 8 -7.74 -19.27 0.91
CA GLU A 8 -8.79 -18.26 1.15
C GLU A 8 -8.22 -16.88 1.50
N TYR A 9 -7.01 -16.79 2.07
CA TYR A 9 -6.41 -15.55 2.57
C TYR A 9 -5.23 -15.06 1.72
N THR A 10 -5.37 -15.17 0.41
CA THR A 10 -4.44 -14.66 -0.62
C THR A 10 -4.64 -13.18 -0.93
N PHE A 11 -5.73 -12.57 -0.47
CA PHE A 11 -6.11 -11.18 -0.76
C PHE A 11 -5.32 -10.11 0.00
N TYR A 12 -4.59 -10.49 1.06
CA TYR A 12 -3.75 -9.57 1.83
C TYR A 12 -2.29 -9.75 1.39
N PRO A 13 -1.51 -8.69 1.12
CA PRO A 13 -0.09 -8.83 0.80
C PRO A 13 0.72 -9.41 1.97
N SER A 14 1.95 -9.90 1.76
CA SER A 14 2.80 -10.29 2.89
C SER A 14 3.22 -9.07 3.70
N SER A 15 3.33 -9.23 5.03
CA SER A 15 3.60 -8.10 5.93
C SER A 15 4.40 -8.55 7.15
N TRP A 16 5.18 -7.61 7.69
CA TRP A 16 6.10 -7.80 8.80
C TRP A 16 5.97 -6.63 9.78
N PHE A 17 5.75 -6.95 11.05
CA PHE A 17 5.68 -5.98 12.14
C PHE A 17 7.06 -5.75 12.73
N ILE A 18 7.57 -4.53 12.59
CA ILE A 18 8.87 -4.10 13.11
C ILE A 18 8.67 -3.47 14.48
N PRO A 19 9.58 -3.66 15.46
CA PRO A 19 10.88 -4.35 15.35
C PRO A 19 10.82 -5.89 15.42
N ALA A 20 9.72 -6.47 15.90
CA ALA A 20 9.64 -7.89 16.27
C ALA A 20 9.97 -8.89 15.13
N GLN A 21 9.71 -8.51 13.87
CA GLN A 21 9.88 -9.36 12.69
C GLN A 21 10.96 -8.86 11.73
N LEU A 22 11.85 -7.97 12.17
CA LEU A 22 12.92 -7.40 11.32
C LEU A 22 13.83 -8.49 10.73
N ASP A 23 14.28 -9.44 11.54
CA ASP A 23 15.11 -10.56 11.08
C ASP A 23 14.40 -11.43 10.03
N ALA A 24 13.09 -11.62 10.20
CA ALA A 24 12.28 -12.39 9.25
C ALA A 24 12.14 -11.65 7.91
N PHE A 25 11.98 -10.33 7.94
CA PHE A 25 11.96 -9.48 6.75
C PHE A 25 13.33 -9.49 6.03
N ILE A 26 14.43 -9.32 6.76
CA ILE A 26 15.79 -9.38 6.17
C ILE A 26 16.05 -10.75 5.52
N LYS A 27 15.69 -11.85 6.20
CA LYS A 27 15.79 -13.21 5.63
C LYS A 27 14.94 -13.37 4.37
N HIS A 28 13.74 -12.79 4.33
CA HIS A 28 12.90 -12.78 3.15
C HIS A 28 13.60 -12.05 1.99
N CYS A 29 14.04 -10.80 2.19
CA CYS A 29 14.76 -10.04 1.17
C CYS A 29 16.00 -10.75 0.63
N ASN A 30 16.79 -11.38 1.51
CA ASN A 30 17.99 -12.13 1.14
C ASN A 30 17.69 -13.40 0.33
N LYS A 31 16.54 -14.04 0.53
CA LYS A 31 16.10 -15.19 -0.26
C LYS A 31 15.83 -14.78 -1.71
N PHE A 32 15.20 -13.63 -1.92
CA PHE A 32 14.88 -13.10 -3.25
C PHE A 32 16.06 -12.42 -3.95
N ALA A 33 17.12 -12.06 -3.22
CA ALA A 33 18.36 -11.52 -3.80
C ALA A 33 19.27 -12.61 -4.41
N LYS A 34 19.05 -13.89 -4.12
CA LYS A 34 19.83 -15.01 -4.65
C LYS A 34 19.11 -15.63 -5.85
N SER A 35 19.61 -15.39 -7.05
CA SER A 35 19.18 -16.12 -8.24
C SER A 35 19.49 -17.63 -8.07
N PRO A 36 18.61 -18.54 -8.52
CA PRO A 36 18.94 -19.96 -8.63
C PRO A 36 19.98 -20.24 -9.73
N ASP A 37 20.23 -19.28 -10.63
CA ASP A 37 21.23 -19.38 -11.69
C ASP A 37 22.21 -18.21 -11.62
N ASN A 38 23.51 -18.48 -11.55
CA ASN A 38 24.60 -17.48 -11.39
C ASN A 38 24.80 -16.60 -12.66
N SER A 39 23.88 -16.65 -13.61
CA SER A 39 23.87 -15.83 -14.82
C SER A 39 23.09 -14.54 -14.59
N ALA A 40 23.83 -13.46 -14.34
CA ALA A 40 23.39 -12.08 -14.13
C ALA A 40 22.77 -11.74 -12.76
N PRO A 41 22.97 -10.51 -12.24
CA PRO A 41 22.28 -10.05 -11.04
C PRO A 41 20.78 -10.03 -11.33
N PHE A 42 20.00 -10.88 -10.66
CA PHE A 42 18.55 -10.76 -10.68
C PHE A 42 18.20 -9.43 -10.00
N GLU A 43 17.76 -8.44 -10.78
CA GLU A 43 17.24 -7.20 -10.22
C GLU A 43 15.97 -7.53 -9.43
N ASN A 44 16.10 -7.58 -8.11
CA ASN A 44 14.96 -7.76 -7.21
C ASN A 44 14.04 -6.53 -7.34
N ASN A 45 13.00 -6.67 -8.17
CA ASN A 45 12.04 -5.61 -8.44
C ASN A 45 10.90 -5.56 -7.39
N ASN A 46 11.08 -6.22 -6.25
CA ASN A 46 10.12 -6.18 -5.16
C ASN A 46 10.28 -4.87 -4.40
N TRP A 47 9.17 -4.14 -4.31
CA TRP A 47 9.05 -2.95 -3.50
C TRP A 47 8.21 -3.25 -2.26
N TYR A 48 8.49 -2.52 -1.19
CA TYR A 48 7.77 -2.61 0.06
C TYR A 48 7.32 -1.22 0.47
N ILE A 49 6.15 -1.16 1.09
CA ILE A 49 5.59 0.04 1.68
C ILE A 49 5.72 -0.04 3.20
N VAL A 50 6.29 1.00 3.78
CA VAL A 50 6.48 1.13 5.22
C VAL A 50 5.42 2.07 5.78
N LYS A 51 4.72 1.63 6.82
CA LYS A 51 3.63 2.36 7.46
C LYS A 51 3.92 2.48 8.96
N PRO A 52 4.25 3.68 9.46
CA PRO A 52 4.45 3.89 10.90
C PRO A 52 3.17 3.65 11.71
N ASP A 53 3.29 3.14 12.94
CA ASP A 53 2.14 2.86 13.82
C ASP A 53 1.49 4.14 14.38
N ASP A 54 2.27 5.22 14.54
CA ASP A 54 1.81 6.53 15.02
C ASP A 54 1.28 7.43 13.89
N GLY A 55 1.24 6.92 12.66
CA GLY A 55 0.79 7.64 11.48
C GLY A 55 -0.72 7.54 11.25
N ALA A 56 -1.36 8.67 10.98
CA ALA A 56 -2.67 8.73 10.32
C ALA A 56 -2.52 9.44 8.96
N GLN A 57 -3.53 9.33 8.10
CA GLN A 57 -3.62 10.14 6.88
C GLN A 57 -2.45 9.98 5.88
N GLY A 58 -1.68 8.89 5.97
CA GLY A 58 -0.54 8.64 5.08
C GLY A 58 0.75 9.36 5.50
N THR A 59 0.74 10.06 6.63
CA THR A 59 1.93 10.71 7.17
C THR A 59 3.00 9.67 7.51
N GLY A 60 4.22 9.91 7.02
CA GLY A 60 5.37 9.04 7.30
C GLY A 60 5.39 7.72 6.53
N ILE A 61 4.46 7.50 5.59
CA ILE A 61 4.52 6.34 4.68
C ILE A 61 5.61 6.59 3.62
N TYR A 62 6.41 5.56 3.34
CA TYR A 62 7.44 5.61 2.29
C TYR A 62 7.62 4.24 1.65
N LEU A 63 8.25 4.23 0.48
CA LEU A 63 8.64 3.01 -0.22
C LEU A 63 10.10 2.67 0.07
N ILE A 64 10.39 1.37 0.15
CA ILE A 64 11.75 0.83 0.22
C ILE A 64 11.86 -0.34 -0.74
N GLN A 65 13.08 -0.59 -1.22
CA GLN A 65 13.43 -1.78 -1.98
C GLN A 65 14.32 -2.72 -1.14
N LYS A 66 15.13 -2.16 -0.23
CA LYS A 66 16.08 -2.90 0.59
C LYS A 66 15.91 -2.62 2.09
N PRO A 67 16.22 -3.58 2.97
CA PRO A 67 16.10 -3.39 4.42
C PRO A 67 16.93 -2.23 4.98
N GLU A 68 18.06 -1.88 4.36
CA GLU A 68 18.92 -0.78 4.81
C GLU A 68 18.25 0.60 4.67
N GLN A 69 17.18 0.70 3.88
CA GLN A 69 16.42 1.94 3.69
C GLN A 69 15.38 2.18 4.80
N ILE A 70 15.22 1.26 5.76
CA ILE A 70 14.33 1.46 6.91
C ILE A 70 14.90 2.59 7.78
N ARG A 71 14.11 3.66 7.95
CA ARG A 71 14.59 4.89 8.60
C ARG A 71 14.76 4.76 10.12
N LYS A 72 13.91 3.97 10.78
CA LYS A 72 13.84 3.84 12.26
C LYS A 72 13.52 2.41 12.69
N PRO A 73 14.39 1.42 12.44
CA PRO A 73 14.10 -0.01 12.63
C PRO A 73 13.70 -0.41 14.06
N GLU A 74 14.02 0.43 15.05
CA GLU A 74 13.67 0.26 16.46
C GLU A 74 12.22 0.67 16.79
N THR A 75 11.57 1.44 15.91
CA THR A 75 10.21 1.95 16.12
C THR A 75 9.14 1.04 15.52
N CYS A 76 7.96 1.03 16.14
CA CYS A 76 6.82 0.23 15.69
C CYS A 76 6.31 0.72 14.32
N GLN A 77 6.34 -0.17 13.34
CA GLN A 77 5.87 0.09 11.98
C GLN A 77 5.56 -1.23 11.25
N LEU A 78 4.66 -1.16 10.28
CA LEU A 78 4.35 -2.27 9.38
C LEU A 78 5.14 -2.12 8.09
N ILE A 79 5.90 -3.14 7.72
CA ILE A 79 6.43 -3.32 6.37
C ILE A 79 5.48 -4.25 5.63
N GLN A 80 5.09 -3.90 4.40
CA GLN A 80 4.18 -4.71 3.60
C GLN A 80 4.67 -4.74 2.14
N GLU A 81 4.50 -5.87 1.47
CA GLU A 81 4.72 -5.97 0.01
C GLU A 81 3.91 -4.89 -0.71
N TYR A 82 4.58 -4.13 -1.58
CA TYR A 82 3.93 -3.12 -2.39
C TYR A 82 3.38 -3.75 -3.66
N ILE A 83 2.10 -3.52 -3.93
CA ILE A 83 1.47 -3.93 -5.19
C ILE A 83 1.96 -2.97 -6.29
N ASN A 84 2.93 -3.44 -7.07
CA ASN A 84 3.62 -2.70 -8.14
C ASN A 84 2.92 -2.80 -9.52
N ASP A 85 1.91 -3.66 -9.63
CA ASP A 85 1.03 -3.79 -10.80
C ASP A 85 -0.44 -3.56 -10.38
N PRO A 86 -0.81 -2.33 -9.97
CA PRO A 86 -2.18 -2.00 -9.66
C PRO A 86 -3.01 -1.93 -10.95
N TYR A 87 -4.32 -2.17 -10.84
CA TYR A 87 -5.23 -1.86 -11.94
C TYR A 87 -5.32 -0.34 -12.13
N LEU A 88 -5.21 0.11 -13.37
CA LEU A 88 -5.23 1.52 -13.78
C LEU A 88 -6.36 1.76 -14.77
N LEU A 89 -6.97 2.95 -14.70
CA LEU A 89 -7.91 3.43 -15.72
C LEU A 89 -7.15 4.13 -16.86
N ASN A 90 -7.89 4.60 -17.87
CA ASN A 90 -7.33 5.23 -19.07
C ASN A 90 -6.49 6.50 -18.79
N ASP A 91 -6.72 7.17 -17.68
CA ASP A 91 -5.96 8.34 -17.23
C ASP A 91 -4.60 7.99 -16.58
N ASN A 92 -4.35 6.69 -16.40
CA ASN A 92 -3.16 6.11 -15.79
C ASN A 92 -2.94 6.57 -14.34
N LEU A 93 -4.01 6.83 -13.59
CA LEU A 93 -3.95 7.17 -12.17
C LEU A 93 -4.19 5.92 -11.31
N LYS A 94 -3.32 5.73 -10.31
CA LYS A 94 -3.55 4.71 -9.28
C LYS A 94 -4.73 5.13 -8.41
N PHE A 95 -5.56 4.18 -8.02
CA PHE A 95 -6.69 4.43 -7.13
C PHE A 95 -6.93 3.28 -6.15
N ASP A 96 -7.71 3.55 -5.12
CA ASP A 96 -8.28 2.52 -4.26
C ASP A 96 -9.76 2.76 -3.97
N PHE A 97 -10.41 1.73 -3.43
CA PHE A 97 -11.79 1.83 -2.98
C PHE A 97 -11.86 1.97 -1.47
N ARG A 98 -12.60 2.99 -1.01
CA ARG A 98 -13.13 3.06 0.34
C ARG A 98 -14.52 2.44 0.35
N ILE A 99 -14.61 1.25 0.92
CA ILE A 99 -15.86 0.51 1.13
C ILE A 99 -16.33 0.75 2.57
N TYR A 100 -17.63 1.03 2.75
CA TYR A 100 -18.23 1.21 4.07
C TYR A 100 -18.95 -0.05 4.51
N ALA A 101 -18.68 -0.49 5.74
CA ALA A 101 -19.37 -1.63 6.34
C ALA A 101 -19.76 -1.32 7.79
N VAL A 102 -20.91 -1.84 8.22
CA VAL A 102 -21.43 -1.76 9.60
C VAL A 102 -21.49 -3.16 10.19
N ILE A 103 -20.91 -3.31 11.38
CA ILE A 103 -21.10 -4.49 12.22
C ILE A 103 -22.31 -4.20 13.10
N LYS A 104 -23.45 -4.82 12.79
CA LYS A 104 -24.70 -4.65 13.55
C LYS A 104 -24.69 -5.46 14.85
N SER A 105 -24.09 -6.64 14.81
CA SER A 105 -24.01 -7.56 15.95
C SER A 105 -22.78 -8.44 15.80
N ILE A 106 -22.18 -8.83 16.93
CA ILE A 106 -21.05 -9.77 16.98
C ILE A 106 -21.54 -11.17 17.34
N ASN A 107 -22.65 -11.29 18.08
CA ASN A 107 -23.22 -12.57 18.47
C ASN A 107 -24.77 -12.53 18.45
N PRO A 108 -25.42 -13.02 17.37
CA PRO A 108 -24.80 -13.59 16.17
C PRO A 108 -24.08 -12.53 15.34
N LEU A 109 -23.03 -12.91 14.62
CA LEU A 109 -22.28 -11.99 13.76
C LEU A 109 -23.18 -11.52 12.60
N SER A 110 -23.30 -10.20 12.44
CA SER A 110 -24.09 -9.57 11.37
C SER A 110 -23.36 -8.33 10.85
N ILE A 111 -22.96 -8.38 9.57
CA ILE A 111 -22.19 -7.34 8.89
C ILE A 111 -22.96 -6.92 7.63
N TYR A 112 -23.11 -5.61 7.44
CA TYR A 112 -23.73 -5.02 6.25
C TYR A 112 -22.70 -4.17 5.52
N VAL A 113 -22.62 -4.31 4.20
CA VAL A 113 -21.76 -3.48 3.34
C VAL A 113 -22.64 -2.49 2.59
N ALA A 114 -22.27 -1.21 2.62
CA ALA A 114 -22.99 -0.19 1.88
C ALA A 114 -22.83 -0.42 0.36
N ARG A 115 -23.88 -0.10 -0.40
CA ARG A 115 -23.81 -0.13 -1.88
C ARG A 115 -22.95 1.02 -2.43
N GLU A 116 -22.98 2.15 -1.74
CA GLU A 116 -22.17 3.32 -2.06
C GLU A 116 -20.81 3.28 -1.35
N GLY A 117 -19.80 3.83 -2.02
CA GLY A 117 -18.43 3.93 -1.54
C GLY A 117 -17.72 5.12 -2.18
N MET A 118 -16.39 5.15 -2.10
CA MET A 118 -15.60 6.18 -2.80
C MET A 118 -14.39 5.55 -3.47
N ALA A 119 -14.11 5.94 -4.70
CA ALA A 119 -12.80 5.72 -5.32
C ALA A 119 -11.90 6.91 -5.00
N ARG A 120 -10.66 6.65 -4.56
CA ARG A 120 -9.68 7.68 -4.24
C ARG A 120 -8.51 7.58 -5.18
N PHE A 121 -8.31 8.61 -5.99
CA PHE A 121 -7.29 8.67 -7.01
C PHE A 121 -6.03 9.39 -6.50
N CYS A 122 -4.89 8.93 -6.98
CA CYS A 122 -3.65 9.68 -7.00
C CYS A 122 -3.78 10.91 -7.92
N THR A 123 -2.97 11.95 -7.69
CA THR A 123 -2.95 13.16 -8.55
C THR A 123 -1.90 13.10 -9.65
N GLU A 124 -0.98 12.15 -9.58
CA GLU A 124 0.05 11.94 -10.60
C GLU A 124 -0.06 10.54 -11.23
N LYS A 125 0.36 10.47 -12.49
CA LYS A 125 0.32 9.24 -13.28
C LYS A 125 1.19 8.16 -12.64
N TYR A 126 0.64 6.98 -12.52
CA TYR A 126 1.35 5.83 -11.99
C TYR A 126 2.43 5.38 -12.96
N ALA A 127 3.61 5.11 -12.41
CA ALA A 127 4.65 4.32 -13.04
C ALA A 127 5.12 3.29 -12.02
N THR A 128 5.60 2.14 -12.49
CA THR A 128 6.21 1.14 -11.60
C THR A 128 7.32 1.80 -10.78
N PRO A 129 7.43 1.51 -9.46
CA PRO A 129 8.47 2.11 -8.64
C PRO A 129 9.87 1.72 -9.14
N THR A 130 10.76 2.70 -9.12
CA THR A 130 12.17 2.64 -9.50
C THR A 130 12.95 3.54 -8.55
N SER A 131 14.28 3.45 -8.54
CA SER A 131 15.12 4.31 -7.70
C SER A 131 14.99 5.81 -8.01
N SER A 132 14.38 6.21 -9.13
CA SER A 132 14.17 7.62 -9.50
C SER A 132 12.77 8.17 -9.20
N ASN A 133 11.77 7.31 -8.95
CA ASN A 133 10.39 7.75 -8.76
C ASN A 133 9.73 7.29 -7.45
N PHE A 134 10.38 6.41 -6.66
CA PHE A 134 9.77 5.84 -5.45
C PHE A 134 9.40 6.87 -4.38
N ASP A 135 10.07 8.02 -4.37
CA ASP A 135 9.78 9.16 -3.49
C ASP A 135 8.58 10.00 -3.98
N ASN A 136 8.09 9.77 -5.21
CA ASN A 136 6.88 10.42 -5.72
C ASN A 136 5.61 9.79 -5.09
N LEU A 137 5.31 10.20 -3.87
CA LEU A 137 4.17 9.69 -3.13
C LEU A 137 2.82 10.06 -3.78
N TYR A 138 2.74 11.12 -4.61
CA TYR A 138 1.52 11.51 -5.31
C TYR A 138 1.10 10.53 -6.41
N ALA A 139 2.02 9.70 -6.91
CA ALA A 139 1.71 8.61 -7.84
C ALA A 139 1.42 7.29 -7.11
N HIS A 140 1.99 7.10 -5.91
CA HIS A 140 2.00 5.81 -5.22
C HIS A 140 0.99 5.69 -4.08
N LEU A 141 0.55 6.80 -3.47
CA LEU A 141 -0.37 6.85 -2.33
C LEU A 141 -1.66 7.59 -2.70
N THR A 142 -2.80 6.94 -2.46
CA THR A 142 -4.17 7.40 -2.78
C THR A 142 -4.80 8.24 -1.66
N ASN A 143 -4.04 8.58 -0.61
CA ASN A 143 -4.55 9.30 0.54
C ASN A 143 -4.99 10.71 0.15
N TYR A 144 -6.26 11.06 0.44
CA TYR A 144 -6.81 12.39 0.17
C TYR A 144 -5.99 13.51 0.83
N SER A 145 -5.58 13.32 2.09
CA SER A 145 -4.77 14.26 2.86
C SER A 145 -3.45 14.64 2.19
N LEU A 146 -2.85 13.72 1.43
CA LEU A 146 -1.66 13.97 0.63
C LEU A 146 -2.06 14.64 -0.68
N ASN A 147 -2.94 14.00 -1.44
CA ASN A 147 -3.27 14.40 -2.80
C ASN A 147 -3.96 15.76 -2.89
N LYS A 148 -4.75 16.17 -1.89
CA LYS A 148 -5.41 17.49 -1.84
C LYS A 148 -4.43 18.67 -1.86
N GLU A 149 -3.18 18.45 -1.44
CA GLU A 149 -2.14 19.50 -1.41
C GLU A 149 -1.42 19.62 -2.76
N ASN A 150 -1.64 18.67 -3.69
CA ASN A 150 -1.08 18.75 -5.04
C ASN A 150 -1.93 19.69 -5.90
N ASN A 151 -1.29 20.58 -6.66
CA ASN A 151 -1.96 21.51 -7.57
C ASN A 151 -2.78 20.82 -8.66
N ALA A 152 -2.47 19.56 -8.99
CA ALA A 152 -3.23 18.75 -9.93
C ALA A 152 -4.55 18.21 -9.35
N TYR A 153 -4.83 18.42 -8.05
CA TYR A 153 -6.04 17.95 -7.41
C TYR A 153 -7.28 18.69 -7.92
N ILE A 154 -8.24 17.93 -8.45
CA ILE A 154 -9.51 18.47 -8.91
C ILE A 154 -10.46 18.58 -7.72
N HIS A 155 -10.59 19.79 -7.17
CA HIS A 155 -11.60 20.06 -6.15
C HIS A 155 -12.99 20.03 -6.77
N SER A 156 -13.92 19.27 -6.17
CA SER A 156 -15.32 19.30 -6.58
C SER A 156 -15.87 20.71 -6.38
N SER A 157 -16.39 21.32 -7.44
CA SER A 157 -16.90 22.69 -7.45
C SER A 157 -18.29 22.83 -6.80
N SER A 158 -18.97 21.74 -6.42
CA SER A 158 -20.24 21.81 -5.73
C SER A 158 -20.56 20.59 -4.84
N LEU A 159 -21.36 20.82 -3.79
CA LEU A 159 -21.96 19.76 -2.95
C LEU A 159 -22.91 18.83 -3.75
N ARG A 160 -23.38 19.25 -4.93
CA ARG A 160 -24.32 18.48 -5.76
C ARG A 160 -23.61 17.38 -6.57
N ASP A 161 -22.31 17.54 -6.83
CA ASP A 161 -21.52 16.55 -7.58
C ASP A 161 -21.07 15.37 -6.70
N GLN A 162 -21.24 15.47 -5.38
CA GLN A 162 -20.91 14.41 -4.40
C GLN A 162 -22.07 13.46 -4.09
N ILE A 163 -23.27 13.73 -4.64
CA ILE A 163 -24.53 13.03 -4.29
C ILE A 163 -25.10 12.24 -5.48
N LYS A 164 -24.46 12.26 -6.65
CA LYS A 164 -24.90 11.50 -7.83
C LYS A 164 -24.17 10.20 -8.02
#